data_AF-A0A2G9TFP5-F1
#
_entry.id   AF-A0A2G9TFP5-F1
#
_cell.length_a   1.000
_cell.length_b   1.000
_cell.length_c   1.000
_cell.angle_alpha   90.00
_cell.angle_beta   90.00
_cell.angle_gamma   90.00
#
_symmetry.space_group_name_H-M   'P 1'
#
loop_
_entity.id
_entity.type
_entity.pdbx_description
1 polymer ?
#
loop_
_entity_poly.entity_id
_entity_poly.type
_entity_poly.pdbx_seq_one_letter_code
_entity_poly.pdbx_strand_id
1 'polypeptide(L)'
;MSWAVGEVLNSLVKAGIAENTLVILMSDHGPHIELCLNGGSTAGLKGGKSNSYEGGFRIPFIAWQPGTVKAGRVSNEVISSMDLYATFREMQSCPFSTRQMPLDGTNILDELTGTSEEPSGYLGRKRPIIFYCNSKLMAIRIGNIKGYECSKEERV
;
A
#
# COMPACT_ATOMS: atom_id res chain seq x y z
N MET A 1 0.56 -13.48 14.95
CA MET A 1 0.11 -12.18 14.38
C MET A 1 -1.41 -12.04 14.34
N SER A 2 -2.17 -12.89 13.63
CA SER A 2 -3.64 -12.72 13.49
C SER A 2 -4.39 -12.55 14.82
N TRP A 3 -4.09 -13.38 15.83
CA TRP A 3 -4.70 -13.27 17.15
C TRP A 3 -4.45 -11.89 17.82
N ALA A 4 -3.21 -11.40 17.76
CA ALA A 4 -2.84 -10.12 18.36
C ALA A 4 -3.56 -8.93 17.68
N VAL A 5 -3.74 -8.97 16.36
CA VAL A 5 -4.55 -7.97 15.65
C VAL A 5 -5.99 -8.01 16.14
N GLY A 6 -6.57 -9.21 16.32
CA GLY A 6 -7.90 -9.37 16.90
C GLY A 6 -8.02 -8.75 18.30
N GLU A 7 -7.03 -8.95 19.16
CA GLU A 7 -7.02 -8.35 20.51
C GLU A 7 -6.94 -6.82 20.49
N VAL A 8 -6.18 -6.23 19.55
CA VAL A 8 -6.14 -4.78 19.36
C VAL A 8 -7.52 -4.27 18.93
N LEU A 9 -8.13 -4.88 17.92
CA LEU A 9 -9.46 -4.48 17.44
C LEU A 9 -10.53 -4.63 18.53
N ASN A 10 -10.51 -5.73 19.28
CA ASN A 10 -11.41 -5.96 20.42
C ASN A 10 -11.25 -4.88 21.49
N SER A 11 -10.01 -4.45 21.76
CA SER A 11 -9.73 -3.40 22.74
C SER A 11 -10.27 -2.04 22.29
N LEU A 12 -10.14 -1.69 21.01
CA LEU A 12 -10.72 -0.46 20.45
C LEU A 12 -12.25 -0.43 20.56
N VAL A 13 -12.90 -1.57 20.30
CA VAL A 13 -14.36 -1.72 20.43
C VAL A 13 -14.78 -1.61 21.90
N LYS A 14 -14.13 -2.33 22.82
CA LYS A 14 -14.43 -2.27 24.26
C LYS A 14 -14.24 -0.86 24.85
N ALA A 15 -13.26 -0.12 24.34
CA ALA A 15 -13.01 1.27 24.75
C ALA A 15 -14.00 2.27 24.14
N GLY A 16 -14.86 1.86 23.20
CA GLY A 16 -15.83 2.75 22.55
C GLY A 16 -15.23 3.76 21.58
N ILE A 17 -13.99 3.54 21.11
CA ILE A 17 -13.27 4.46 20.21
C ILE A 17 -13.10 3.93 18.79
N ALA A 18 -13.69 2.76 18.48
CA ALA A 18 -13.54 2.08 17.21
C ALA A 18 -13.94 2.94 15.99
N GLU A 19 -15.08 3.64 16.06
CA GLU A 19 -15.56 4.49 14.96
C GLU A 19 -14.63 5.69 14.67
N ASN A 20 -13.86 6.12 15.68
CA ASN A 20 -12.89 7.21 15.56
C ASN A 20 -11.44 6.72 15.41
N THR A 21 -11.23 5.44 15.11
CA THR A 21 -9.89 4.85 14.97
C THR A 21 -9.75 4.17 13.62
N LEU A 22 -8.92 4.74 12.74
CA LEU A 22 -8.51 4.07 11.50
C LEU A 22 -7.40 3.06 11.80
N VAL A 23 -7.64 1.79 11.45
CA VAL A 23 -6.64 0.72 11.53
C VAL A 23 -6.24 0.29 10.13
N ILE A 24 -4.94 0.28 9.84
CA ILE A 24 -4.37 -0.21 8.59
C ILE A 24 -3.44 -1.39 8.92
N LEU A 25 -3.67 -2.52 8.24
CA LEU A 25 -2.78 -3.67 8.27
C LEU A 25 -2.11 -3.81 6.90
N MET A 26 -0.78 -3.74 6.88
CA MET A 26 0.03 -3.92 5.68
C MET A 26 1.36 -4.60 5.99
N SER A 27 2.03 -5.12 4.96
CA SER A 27 3.43 -5.55 5.02
C SER A 27 4.35 -4.38 4.62
N ASP A 28 5.65 -4.50 4.83
CA ASP A 28 6.65 -3.58 4.28
C ASP A 28 7.14 -4.02 2.89
N HIS A 29 7.29 -5.33 2.71
CA HIS A 29 7.70 -5.96 1.46
C HIS A 29 7.04 -7.33 1.25
N GLY A 30 7.25 -7.92 0.08
CA GLY A 30 6.86 -9.29 -0.25
C GLY A 30 7.64 -10.36 0.52
N PRO A 31 7.24 -11.63 0.48
CA PRO A 31 7.83 -12.66 1.34
C PRO A 31 9.27 -13.03 0.95
N HIS A 32 10.04 -13.51 1.93
CA HIS A 32 11.28 -14.24 1.72
C HIS A 32 10.97 -15.63 1.12
N ILE A 33 10.92 -15.74 -0.20
CA ILE A 33 10.61 -17.00 -0.91
C ILE A 33 11.73 -18.03 -0.79
N GLU A 34 12.97 -17.58 -0.56
CA GLU A 34 14.17 -18.41 -0.39
C GLU A 34 14.14 -19.24 0.90
N LEU A 35 13.26 -18.90 1.85
CA LEU A 35 13.08 -19.64 3.10
C LEU A 35 12.10 -20.82 2.96
N CYS A 36 11.56 -21.07 1.76
CA CYS A 36 10.65 -22.17 1.46
C CYS A 36 9.50 -22.26 2.48
N LEU A 37 9.43 -23.36 3.25
CA LEU A 37 8.38 -23.60 4.25
C LEU A 37 8.40 -22.62 5.43
N ASN A 38 9.53 -21.93 5.66
CA ASN A 38 9.66 -20.90 6.68
C ASN A 38 9.44 -19.48 6.11
N GLY A 39 9.17 -19.38 4.82
CA GLY A 39 8.85 -18.13 4.11
C GLY A 39 7.34 -17.90 3.99
N GLY A 40 6.99 -16.74 3.41
CA GLY A 40 5.62 -16.47 3.02
C GLY A 40 5.34 -16.87 1.56
N SER A 41 4.08 -16.74 1.14
CA SER A 41 3.66 -16.99 -0.24
C SER A 41 3.36 -15.69 -0.97
N THR A 42 3.72 -15.62 -2.25
CA THR A 42 3.40 -14.50 -3.14
C THR A 42 2.05 -14.69 -3.84
N ALA A 43 1.34 -15.78 -3.53
CA ALA A 43 0.09 -16.19 -4.19
C ALA A 43 0.20 -16.26 -5.73
N GLY A 44 1.34 -16.69 -6.25
CA GLY A 44 1.58 -16.84 -7.69
C GLY A 44 2.17 -15.61 -8.39
N LEU A 45 2.42 -14.51 -7.66
CA LEU A 45 3.16 -13.38 -8.20
C LEU A 45 4.65 -13.72 -8.37
N LYS A 46 5.25 -13.20 -9.45
CA LYS A 46 6.68 -13.41 -9.75
C LYS A 46 7.59 -12.71 -8.72
N GLY A 47 8.69 -13.38 -8.37
CA GLY A 47 9.73 -12.86 -7.46
C GLY A 47 9.29 -12.84 -5.99
N GLY A 48 10.14 -12.35 -5.10
CA GLY A 48 9.84 -12.17 -3.68
C GLY A 48 10.56 -10.95 -3.12
N LYS A 49 10.84 -10.94 -1.81
CA LYS A 49 11.67 -9.90 -1.18
C LYS A 49 12.95 -9.68 -2.01
N SER A 50 13.37 -8.42 -2.09
CA SER A 50 14.57 -7.97 -2.81
C SER A 50 14.46 -7.99 -4.34
N ASN A 51 13.31 -8.39 -4.93
CA ASN A 51 13.07 -8.26 -6.36
C ASN A 51 12.05 -7.16 -6.68
N SER A 52 12.20 -6.49 -7.83
CA SER A 52 11.25 -5.48 -8.33
C SER A 52 10.05 -6.07 -9.09
N TYR A 53 9.91 -7.39 -9.08
CA TYR A 53 8.72 -8.08 -9.57
C TYR A 53 7.53 -7.87 -8.62
N GLU A 54 6.31 -8.21 -9.07
CA GLU A 54 5.09 -7.99 -8.29
C GLU A 54 5.14 -8.67 -6.91
N GLY A 55 5.72 -9.86 -6.81
CA GLY A 55 5.80 -10.60 -5.54
C GLY A 55 6.71 -9.97 -4.50
N GLY A 56 7.55 -9.00 -4.87
CA GLY A 56 8.42 -8.28 -3.92
C GLY A 56 7.82 -7.00 -3.34
N PHE A 57 6.86 -6.39 -4.04
CA PHE A 57 6.32 -5.06 -3.69
C PHE A 57 4.80 -5.03 -3.56
N ARG A 58 4.07 -5.93 -4.22
CA ARG A 58 2.61 -6.03 -4.06
C ARG A 58 2.32 -6.81 -2.79
N ILE A 59 1.88 -6.08 -1.78
CA ILE A 59 1.67 -6.55 -0.41
C ILE A 59 0.18 -6.60 -0.05
N PRO A 60 -0.22 -7.34 0.99
CA PRO A 60 -1.55 -7.19 1.58
C PRO A 60 -1.72 -5.78 2.15
N PHE A 61 -2.92 -5.22 1.97
CA PHE A 61 -3.34 -3.95 2.55
C PHE A 61 -4.81 -4.06 2.95
N ILE A 62 -5.12 -3.82 4.22
CA ILE A 62 -6.48 -3.84 4.76
C ILE A 62 -6.67 -2.57 5.57
N ALA A 63 -7.74 -1.82 5.29
CA ALA A 63 -8.20 -0.71 6.09
C ALA A 63 -9.48 -1.09 6.84
N TRP A 64 -9.58 -0.68 8.09
CA TRP A 64 -10.72 -0.93 8.96
C TRP A 64 -11.02 0.32 9.79
N GLN A 65 -12.26 0.80 9.72
CA GLN A 65 -12.81 1.82 10.59
C GLN A 65 -14.34 1.75 10.50
N PRO A 66 -15.03 1.23 11.52
CA PRO A 66 -16.48 1.15 11.54
C PRO A 66 -17.12 2.52 11.30
N GLY A 67 -18.21 2.57 10.52
CA GLY A 67 -18.91 3.81 10.17
C GLY A 67 -18.29 4.63 9.04
N THR A 68 -16.96 4.53 8.84
CA THR A 68 -16.23 5.36 7.85
C THR A 68 -15.73 4.56 6.65
N VAL A 69 -15.07 3.42 6.87
CA VAL A 69 -14.58 2.55 5.80
C VAL A 69 -15.66 1.53 5.45
N LYS A 70 -16.11 1.50 4.19
CA LYS A 70 -17.14 0.55 3.72
C LYS A 70 -16.69 -0.90 3.90
N ALA A 71 -17.41 -1.64 4.75
CA ALA A 71 -17.11 -3.04 5.06
C ALA A 71 -17.26 -3.96 3.82
N GLY A 72 -16.41 -4.98 3.72
CA GLY A 72 -16.47 -6.01 2.67
C GLY A 72 -16.10 -5.51 1.26
N ARG A 73 -15.69 -4.26 1.10
CA ARG A 73 -15.29 -3.70 -0.20
C ARG A 73 -13.90 -4.18 -0.60
N VAL A 74 -13.75 -4.54 -1.87
CA VAL A 74 -12.45 -4.76 -2.52
C VAL A 74 -12.19 -3.61 -3.47
N SER A 75 -10.98 -3.03 -3.41
CA SER A 75 -10.52 -1.98 -4.32
C SER A 75 -9.40 -2.52 -5.21
N ASN A 76 -9.47 -2.22 -6.51
CA ASN A 76 -8.39 -2.49 -7.47
C ASN A 76 -7.55 -1.23 -7.78
N GLU A 77 -7.70 -0.19 -6.97
CA GLU A 77 -6.83 0.99 -7.08
C GLU A 77 -5.38 0.64 -6.80
N VAL A 78 -4.48 1.28 -7.53
CA VAL A 78 -3.04 1.12 -7.33
C VAL A 78 -2.58 2.22 -6.38
N ILE A 79 -2.27 1.82 -5.15
CA ILE A 79 -1.79 2.70 -4.08
C ILE A 79 -0.36 2.34 -3.66
N SER A 80 0.28 3.24 -2.93
CA SER A 80 1.60 3.09 -2.33
C SER A 80 1.52 3.37 -0.83
N SER A 81 2.39 2.76 -0.03
CA SER A 81 2.54 3.12 1.39
C SER A 81 2.91 4.60 1.57
N MET A 82 3.54 5.22 0.56
CA MET A 82 3.84 6.66 0.56
C MET A 82 2.58 7.54 0.57
N ASP A 83 1.44 7.04 0.11
CA ASP A 83 0.16 7.76 0.12
C ASP A 83 -0.37 7.98 1.54
N LEU A 84 0.00 7.11 2.47
CA LEU A 84 -0.45 7.20 3.85
C LEU A 84 -0.01 8.52 4.48
N TYR A 85 1.19 8.99 4.18
CA TYR A 85 1.66 10.27 4.69
C TYR A 85 0.81 11.44 4.19
N ALA A 86 0.57 11.51 2.88
CA ALA A 86 -0.28 12.55 2.29
C ALA A 86 -1.72 12.45 2.81
N THR A 87 -2.26 11.26 2.95
CA THR A 87 -3.62 11.01 3.46
C THR A 87 -3.76 11.43 4.93
N PHE A 88 -2.85 11.00 5.80
CA PHE A 88 -2.90 11.39 7.22
C PHE A 88 -2.67 12.89 7.41
N ARG A 89 -1.87 13.52 6.55
CA ARG A 89 -1.68 14.97 6.54
C ARG A 89 -2.98 15.72 6.21
N GLU A 90 -3.85 15.17 5.38
CA GLU A 90 -5.16 15.77 5.06
C GLU A 90 -6.22 15.45 6.12
N MET A 91 -6.10 14.32 6.84
CA MET A 91 -7.05 13.93 7.90
C MET A 91 -6.91 14.75 9.20
N GLN A 92 -5.74 15.34 9.45
CA GLN A 92 -5.48 16.10 10.66
C GLN A 92 -6.12 17.50 10.62
N SER A 93 -6.70 17.92 11.74
CA SER A 93 -7.27 19.27 11.89
C SER A 93 -6.25 20.34 12.33
N CYS A 94 -4.98 19.97 12.49
CA CYS A 94 -3.93 20.85 13.03
C CYS A 94 -3.06 21.44 11.89
N PRO A 95 -2.74 22.75 11.92
CA PRO A 95 -1.86 23.35 10.92
C PRO A 95 -0.46 22.72 10.96
N PHE A 96 -0.02 22.19 9.83
CA PHE A 96 1.27 21.52 9.71
C PHE A 96 2.38 22.55 9.48
N SER A 97 3.26 22.76 10.47
CA SER A 97 4.40 23.67 10.35
C SER A 97 5.62 22.93 9.78
N THR A 98 5.58 22.52 8.52
CA THR A 98 6.79 21.98 7.87
C THR A 98 7.02 22.62 6.51
N ARG A 99 8.31 22.67 6.16
CA ARG A 99 8.80 23.05 4.84
C ARG A 99 8.03 22.25 3.78
N GLN A 100 7.43 22.94 2.80
CA GLN A 100 6.80 22.28 1.66
C GLN A 100 7.87 21.49 0.91
N MET A 101 7.86 20.17 1.09
CA MET A 101 8.63 19.23 0.30
C MET A 101 7.70 18.55 -0.70
N PRO A 102 8.16 18.31 -1.94
CA PRO A 102 7.40 17.48 -2.87
C PRO A 102 7.19 16.09 -2.25
N LEU A 103 5.96 15.59 -2.35
CA LEU A 103 5.57 14.27 -1.87
C LEU A 103 5.36 13.36 -3.08
N ASP A 104 5.86 12.12 -2.99
CA ASP A 104 5.60 11.08 -3.99
C ASP A 104 4.21 10.46 -3.83
N GLY A 105 3.71 10.46 -2.59
CA GLY A 105 2.37 10.01 -2.24
C GLY A 105 1.28 11.04 -2.54
N THR A 106 0.06 10.57 -2.74
CA THR A 106 -1.13 11.43 -2.90
C THR A 106 -2.16 11.11 -1.81
N ASN A 107 -3.10 12.03 -1.59
CA ASN A 107 -4.21 11.76 -0.69
C ASN A 107 -5.13 10.72 -1.34
N ILE A 108 -5.38 9.62 -0.64
CA ILE A 108 -6.23 8.50 -1.09
C ILE A 108 -7.42 8.26 -0.16
N LEU A 109 -7.84 9.28 0.60
CA LEU A 109 -8.89 9.15 1.61
C LEU A 109 -10.18 8.60 1.01
N ASP A 110 -10.59 9.10 -0.17
CA ASP A 110 -11.81 8.66 -0.83
C ASP A 110 -11.74 7.19 -1.29
N GLU A 111 -10.57 6.72 -1.72
CA GLU A 111 -10.36 5.33 -2.07
C GLU A 111 -10.35 4.43 -0.84
N LEU A 112 -9.79 4.91 0.26
CA LEU A 112 -9.65 4.21 1.53
C LEU A 112 -11.00 4.05 2.24
N THR A 113 -11.83 5.09 2.26
CA THR A 113 -13.21 5.03 2.80
C THR A 113 -14.19 4.36 1.83
N GLY A 114 -13.86 4.35 0.54
CA GLY A 114 -14.70 3.82 -0.53
C GLY A 114 -15.79 4.79 -0.99
N THR A 115 -15.57 6.10 -0.81
CA THR A 115 -16.44 7.19 -1.30
C THR A 115 -16.06 7.66 -2.70
N SER A 116 -14.89 7.29 -3.22
CA SER A 116 -14.46 7.66 -4.58
C SER A 116 -15.46 7.21 -5.64
N GLU A 117 -15.87 8.14 -6.51
CA GLU A 117 -16.74 7.92 -7.67
C GLU A 117 -15.96 7.62 -8.95
N GLU A 118 -14.63 7.66 -8.88
CA GLU A 118 -13.75 7.44 -10.02
C GLU A 118 -13.76 5.97 -10.48
N PRO A 119 -13.57 5.71 -11.78
CA PRO A 119 -13.60 4.35 -12.31
C PRO A 119 -12.38 3.56 -11.85
N SER A 120 -12.58 2.28 -11.54
CA SER A 120 -11.54 1.38 -11.02
C SER A 120 -10.19 1.47 -11.78
N GLY A 121 -9.11 1.53 -11.01
CA GLY A 121 -7.74 1.73 -11.49
C GLY A 121 -7.41 3.19 -11.83
N TYR A 122 -8.22 4.14 -11.39
CA TYR A 122 -8.04 5.57 -11.66
C TYR A 122 -6.69 6.09 -11.17
N LEU A 123 -6.35 5.83 -9.90
CA LEU A 123 -5.09 6.29 -9.32
C LEU A 123 -3.89 5.71 -10.08
N GLY A 124 -3.98 4.44 -10.48
CA GLY A 124 -2.95 3.79 -11.26
C GLY A 124 -2.73 4.45 -12.63
N ARG A 125 -3.78 4.96 -13.28
CA ARG A 125 -3.67 5.66 -14.58
C ARG A 125 -3.19 7.11 -14.43
N LYS A 126 -3.49 7.76 -13.30
CA LYS A 126 -3.18 9.17 -13.07
C LYS A 126 -1.71 9.43 -12.73
N ARG A 127 -1.01 8.46 -12.16
CA ARG A 127 0.38 8.60 -11.74
C ARG A 127 1.19 7.30 -11.85
N PRO A 128 2.50 7.39 -12.05
CA PRO A 128 3.37 6.23 -12.02
C PRO A 128 3.60 5.72 -10.58
N ILE A 129 3.76 4.40 -10.43
CA ILE A 129 4.41 3.79 -9.27
C ILE A 129 5.81 3.38 -9.68
N ILE A 130 6.79 3.89 -8.93
CA ILE A 130 8.21 3.74 -9.25
C ILE A 130 8.83 2.72 -8.29
N PHE A 131 9.56 1.75 -8.85
CA PHE A 131 10.19 0.67 -8.10
C PHE A 131 11.71 0.83 -8.17
N TYR A 132 12.33 1.10 -7.02
CA TYR A 132 13.77 1.22 -6.89
C TYR A 132 14.39 -0.02 -6.23
N CYS A 133 15.66 -0.26 -6.55
CA CYS A 133 16.58 -1.08 -5.76
C CYS A 133 17.81 -0.22 -5.45
N ASN A 134 17.94 0.23 -4.21
CA ASN A 134 18.89 1.26 -3.80
C ASN A 134 18.75 2.51 -4.70
N SER A 135 19.81 2.91 -5.39
CA SER A 135 19.82 4.06 -6.31
C SER A 135 19.41 3.72 -7.74
N LYS A 136 19.16 2.44 -8.06
CA LYS A 136 18.78 2.02 -9.42
C LYS A 136 17.27 1.98 -9.56
N LEU A 137 16.76 2.66 -10.58
CA LEU A 137 15.39 2.47 -11.05
C LEU A 137 15.30 1.07 -11.66
N MET A 138 14.27 0.31 -11.31
CA MET A 138 14.12 -1.08 -11.76
C MET A 138 12.85 -1.29 -12.57
N ALA A 139 11.78 -0.60 -12.20
CA ALA A 139 10.52 -0.67 -12.94
C ALA A 139 9.67 0.58 -12.70
N ILE A 140 8.78 0.84 -13.66
CA ILE A 140 7.72 1.85 -13.55
C ILE A 140 6.40 1.17 -13.91
N ARG A 141 5.35 1.42 -13.13
CA ARG A 141 3.99 1.00 -13.44
C ARG A 141 3.10 2.20 -13.70
N ILE A 142 2.34 2.15 -14.80
CA ILE A 142 1.26 3.09 -15.12
C ILE A 142 0.03 2.26 -15.50
N GLY A 143 -1.03 2.39 -14.71
CA GLY A 143 -2.26 1.62 -14.83
C GLY A 143 -2.01 0.12 -14.73
N ASN A 144 -2.31 -0.59 -15.82
CA ASN A 144 -2.14 -2.04 -15.93
C ASN A 144 -0.80 -2.44 -16.57
N ILE A 145 0.04 -1.47 -16.93
CA ILE A 145 1.31 -1.72 -17.61
C ILE A 145 2.45 -1.48 -16.62
N LYS A 146 3.35 -2.45 -16.50
CA LYS A 146 4.60 -2.33 -15.75
C LYS A 146 5.78 -2.59 -16.68
N GLY A 147 6.58 -1.56 -16.93
CA GLY A 147 7.83 -1.64 -17.67
C GLY A 147 8.99 -1.90 -16.71
N TYR A 148 9.89 -2.79 -17.10
CA TYR A 148 11.14 -3.05 -16.38
C TYR A 148 12.29 -2.35 -17.09
N GLU A 149 13.14 -1.68 -16.33
CA GLU A 149 14.39 -1.15 -16.88
C GLU A 149 15.31 -2.32 -17.22
N CYS A 150 15.65 -2.46 -18.50
CA CYS A 150 16.60 -3.47 -18.96
C CYS A 150 17.99 -2.82 -18.94
N SER A 151 18.77 -3.08 -17.89
CA SER A 151 20.16 -2.68 -17.89
C SER A 151 20.93 -3.53 -18.91
N LYS A 152 21.84 -2.90 -19.66
CA LYS A 152 22.65 -3.59 -20.70
C LYS A 152 23.63 -4.62 -20.12
N GLU A 153 23.80 -4.68 -18.80
CA GLU A 153 24.76 -5.55 -18.12
C GLU A 153 24.30 -7.01 -18.00
N GLU A 154 23.02 -7.33 -18.24
CA GLU A 154 22.50 -8.71 -18.24
C GLU A 154 22.52 -9.38 -19.63
N ARG A 155 23.18 -8.77 -20.62
CA ARG A 155 23.47 -9.40 -21.93
C ARG A 155 24.92 -9.89 -21.96
N VAL A 156 25.24 -10.95 -21.21
CA VAL A 156 26.46 -11.76 -21.39
C VAL A 156 26.08 -13.22 -21.29
#